data_AF-A0A3D6B3I7-F1
#
_entry.id   AF-A0A3D6B3I7-F1
#
_cell.length_a   1.000
_cell.length_b   1.000
_cell.length_c   1.000
_cell.angle_alpha   90.00
_cell.angle_beta   90.00
_cell.angle_gamma   90.00
#
_symmetry.space_group_name_H-M   'P 1'
#
loop_
_entity.id
_entity.type
_entity.pdbx_description
1 polymer ?
#
loop_
_entity_poly.entity_id
_entity_poly.type
_entity_poly.pdbx_seq_one_letter_code
_entity_poly.pdbx_strand_id
1 'polypeptide(L)'
;MANRVGKDDSQVVLLRDKLLFFEYMKSHGFAVPEVFAYIRDGKAFNLDFDEIEFASLKNEKDYFLKDQGGECASYVKHIKDYSELVKVQGNVQTGAYILQRKVLQSNEMNVLNPNAINTLRIVTVNKNGQCYVLSSLLRVGTSESGNVDNWAAGGIAIGIQDNGHLKKYGFYKPGHGLKESVHPNTGVKFTDFRVPQFKEACEIACKAHKIFFNVRAIGWDIAITEDGPIFIEGNDNFEISLQQACDRPLKKEWLEAIDD
;
A
#
# COMPACT_ATOMS: atom_id res chain seq x y z
N MET A 1 35.69 7.52 13.71
CA MET A 1 34.70 6.50 13.34
C MET A 1 33.93 7.02 12.14
N ALA A 2 34.02 6.33 11.00
CA ALA A 2 33.37 6.74 9.75
C ALA A 2 31.83 6.78 9.88
N ASN A 3 31.29 5.98 10.79
CA ASN A 3 29.88 6.02 11.14
C ASN A 3 29.77 6.56 12.56
N ARG A 4 29.11 7.71 12.73
CA ARG A 4 28.55 8.10 14.02
C ARG A 4 27.14 7.52 14.04
N VAL A 5 26.90 6.55 14.93
CA VAL A 5 25.53 6.14 15.26
C VAL A 5 24.94 7.31 16.06
N GLY A 6 24.29 8.22 15.34
CA GLY A 6 23.43 9.23 15.94
C GLY A 6 22.14 8.57 16.40
N LYS A 7 21.42 9.24 17.30
CA LYS A 7 20.09 8.83 17.75
C LYS A 7 19.17 8.67 16.54
N ASP A 8 19.02 7.44 16.02
CA ASP A 8 18.00 7.13 15.02
C ASP A 8 16.65 7.07 15.73
N ASP A 9 16.13 8.26 16.05
CA ASP A 9 14.85 8.45 16.74
C ASP A 9 13.65 8.27 15.76
N SER A 10 13.89 7.81 14.52
CA SER A 10 12.86 7.66 13.49
C SER A 10 12.98 6.36 12.72
N GLN A 11 11.87 5.61 12.67
CA GLN A 11 11.71 4.41 11.85
C GLN A 11 11.05 4.69 10.49
N VAL A 12 10.88 5.97 10.10
CA VAL A 12 10.18 6.34 8.86
C VAL A 12 10.84 5.75 7.61
N VAL A 13 12.16 5.57 7.61
CA VAL A 13 12.87 4.93 6.48
C VAL A 13 12.38 3.50 6.22
N LEU A 14 11.95 2.77 7.27
CA LEU A 14 11.40 1.42 7.15
C LEU A 14 10.03 1.40 6.45
N LEU A 15 9.35 2.55 6.36
CA LEU A 15 8.09 2.71 5.63
C LEU A 15 8.33 3.15 4.19
N ARG A 16 9.29 4.06 3.98
CA ARG A 16 9.52 4.70 2.67
C ARG A 16 10.37 3.86 1.71
N ASP A 17 11.32 3.10 2.23
CA ASP A 17 12.14 2.20 1.43
C ASP A 17 11.44 0.85 1.29
N LYS A 18 10.98 0.51 0.07
CA LYS A 18 10.17 -0.69 -0.16
C LYS A 18 10.95 -1.99 0.06
N LEU A 19 12.27 -2.00 -0.13
CA LEU A 19 13.08 -3.19 0.15
C LEU A 19 13.22 -3.38 1.66
N LEU A 20 13.50 -2.30 2.40
CA LEU A 20 13.55 -2.35 3.87
C LEU A 20 12.18 -2.67 4.47
N PHE A 21 11.09 -2.10 3.94
CA PHE A 21 9.73 -2.42 4.35
C PHE A 21 9.45 -3.92 4.21
N PHE A 22 9.78 -4.49 3.04
CA PHE A 22 9.62 -5.91 2.78
C PHE A 22 10.40 -6.78 3.78
N GLU A 23 11.71 -6.56 3.93
CA GLU A 23 12.56 -7.34 4.83
C GLU A 23 12.14 -7.19 6.30
N TYR A 24 11.81 -5.97 6.71
CA TYR A 24 11.42 -5.67 8.09
C TYR A 24 10.07 -6.29 8.45
N MET A 25 9.06 -6.17 7.59
CA MET A 25 7.75 -6.77 7.82
C MET A 25 7.82 -8.31 7.79
N LYS A 26 8.55 -8.87 6.81
CA LYS A 26 8.71 -10.32 6.65
C LYS A 26 9.44 -10.95 7.84
N SER A 27 10.51 -10.31 8.35
CA SER A 27 11.24 -10.80 9.54
C SER A 27 10.39 -10.83 10.82
N HIS A 28 9.30 -10.07 10.88
CA HIS A 28 8.34 -10.09 11.99
C HIS A 28 7.08 -10.95 11.70
N GLY A 29 7.09 -11.71 10.60
CA GLY A 29 6.00 -12.63 10.26
C GLY A 29 4.74 -11.96 9.70
N PHE A 30 4.85 -10.74 9.19
CA PHE A 30 3.75 -10.09 8.47
C PHE A 30 3.76 -10.46 6.99
N ALA A 31 2.57 -10.69 6.44
CA ALA A 31 2.41 -10.93 5.02
C ALA A 31 2.61 -9.64 4.23
N VAL A 32 3.56 -9.67 3.29
CA VAL A 32 3.88 -8.61 2.34
C VAL A 32 4.15 -9.24 0.96
N PRO A 33 3.91 -8.52 -0.16
CA PRO A 33 4.22 -9.06 -1.47
C PRO A 33 5.71 -9.33 -1.59
N GLU A 34 6.05 -10.54 -2.05
CA GLU A 34 7.43 -10.99 -2.16
C GLU A 34 8.26 -10.09 -3.10
N VAL A 35 9.31 -9.48 -2.58
CA VAL A 35 10.42 -9.00 -3.41
C VAL A 35 11.36 -10.18 -3.62
N PHE A 36 11.76 -10.43 -4.86
CA PHE A 36 12.65 -11.57 -5.18
C PHE A 36 14.00 -11.14 -5.78
N ALA A 37 14.09 -9.88 -6.21
CA ALA A 37 15.31 -9.25 -6.70
C ALA A 37 15.16 -7.73 -6.64
N TYR A 38 16.27 -7.02 -6.73
CA TYR A 38 16.28 -5.56 -6.84
C TYR A 38 17.29 -5.11 -7.89
N ILE A 39 17.14 -3.88 -8.38
CA ILE A 39 18.01 -3.26 -9.36
C ILE A 39 18.59 -2.00 -8.75
N ARG A 40 19.90 -1.83 -8.85
CA ARG A 40 20.61 -0.62 -8.43
C ARG A 40 21.58 -0.18 -9.50
N ASP A 41 21.39 1.06 -9.98
CA ASP A 41 22.26 1.70 -10.97
C ASP A 41 22.56 0.79 -12.18
N GLY A 42 21.50 0.24 -12.77
CA GLY A 42 21.58 -0.61 -13.97
C GLY A 42 21.96 -2.07 -13.73
N LYS A 43 22.26 -2.47 -12.49
CA LYS A 43 22.67 -3.82 -12.11
C LYS A 43 21.59 -4.53 -11.31
N ALA A 44 21.35 -5.81 -11.57
CA ALA A 44 20.39 -6.62 -10.83
C ALA A 44 21.09 -7.38 -9.69
N PHE A 45 20.36 -7.60 -8.60
CA PHE A 45 20.85 -8.27 -7.41
C PHE A 45 19.78 -9.21 -6.83
N ASN A 46 20.22 -10.31 -6.23
CA ASN A 46 19.37 -11.15 -5.39
C ASN A 46 19.23 -10.55 -3.97
N LEU A 47 18.44 -11.18 -3.09
CA LEU A 47 18.27 -10.72 -1.70
C LEU A 47 19.47 -11.02 -0.79
N ASP A 48 20.44 -11.79 -1.24
CA ASP A 48 21.72 -11.99 -0.57
C ASP A 48 22.76 -10.90 -0.95
N PHE A 49 22.32 -9.89 -1.71
CA PHE A 49 23.11 -8.76 -2.21
C PHE A 49 24.20 -9.13 -3.24
N ASP A 50 24.13 -10.32 -3.82
CA ASP A 50 24.99 -10.73 -4.92
C ASP A 50 24.46 -10.17 -6.24
N GLU A 51 25.37 -9.64 -7.07
CA GLU A 51 25.04 -9.21 -8.43
C GLU A 51 24.64 -10.44 -9.26
N ILE A 52 23.50 -10.35 -9.94
CA ILE A 52 22.97 -11.40 -10.82
C ILE A 52 22.82 -10.87 -12.24
N GLU A 53 22.99 -11.76 -13.21
CA GLU A 53 22.69 -11.45 -14.60
C GLU A 53 21.18 -11.26 -14.78
N PHE A 54 20.75 -10.24 -15.54
CA PHE A 54 19.33 -10.05 -15.87
C PHE A 54 18.71 -11.32 -16.49
N ALA A 55 19.48 -12.08 -17.27
CA ALA A 55 19.04 -13.33 -17.89
C ALA A 55 18.61 -14.41 -16.88
N SER A 56 19.02 -14.32 -15.60
CA SER A 56 18.53 -15.20 -14.53
C SER A 56 17.03 -15.00 -14.25
N LEU A 57 16.50 -13.80 -14.52
CA LEU A 57 15.09 -13.42 -14.32
C LEU A 57 14.17 -13.90 -15.44
N LYS A 58 14.68 -14.65 -16.44
CA LYS A 58 13.92 -15.02 -17.64
C LYS A 58 12.67 -15.86 -17.39
N ASN A 59 12.67 -16.61 -16.29
CA ASN A 59 11.56 -17.49 -15.90
C ASN A 59 10.53 -16.77 -15.04
N GLU A 60 10.84 -15.57 -14.57
CA GLU A 60 9.96 -14.77 -13.74
C GLU A 60 8.87 -14.11 -14.59
N LYS A 61 7.65 -14.12 -14.04
CA LYS A 61 6.44 -13.64 -14.72
C LYS A 61 5.53 -12.94 -13.73
N ASP A 62 4.68 -12.07 -14.27
CA ASP A 62 3.61 -11.37 -13.54
C ASP A 62 4.09 -10.73 -12.23
N TYR A 63 4.99 -9.76 -12.37
CA TYR A 63 5.52 -8.99 -11.25
C TYR A 63 5.52 -7.49 -11.56
N PHE A 64 5.86 -6.69 -10.56
CA PHE A 64 6.00 -5.25 -10.68
C PHE A 64 7.45 -4.84 -10.49
N LEU A 65 7.93 -4.00 -11.40
CA LEU A 65 9.13 -3.19 -11.21
C LEU A 65 8.70 -1.86 -10.58
N LYS A 66 9.21 -1.56 -9.39
CA LYS A 66 8.83 -0.35 -8.62
C LYS A 66 10.07 0.43 -8.22
N ASP A 67 10.00 1.77 -8.24
CA ASP A 67 11.01 2.59 -7.57
C ASP A 67 11.04 2.27 -6.07
N GLN A 68 12.25 2.08 -5.52
CA GLN A 68 12.45 1.68 -4.14
C GLN A 68 12.00 2.74 -3.13
N GLY A 69 12.24 4.03 -3.42
CA GLY A 69 11.88 5.16 -2.54
C GLY A 69 10.66 5.97 -3.02
N GLY A 70 10.12 5.65 -4.19
CA GLY A 70 9.09 6.46 -4.84
C GLY A 70 7.75 6.40 -4.11
N GLU A 71 7.21 7.56 -3.77
CA GLU A 71 5.84 7.70 -3.29
C GLU A 71 4.86 7.90 -4.48
N CYS A 72 3.55 7.80 -4.24
CA CYS A 72 2.51 8.12 -5.22
C CYS A 72 2.59 7.37 -6.55
N ALA A 73 3.14 6.16 -6.56
CA ALA A 73 3.34 5.34 -7.77
C ALA A 73 4.20 6.02 -8.87
N SER A 74 5.15 6.88 -8.50
CA SER A 74 6.02 7.64 -9.42
C SER A 74 6.75 6.77 -10.46
N TYR A 75 7.00 5.49 -10.16
CA TYR A 75 7.37 4.50 -11.16
C TYR A 75 6.92 3.10 -10.75
N VAL A 76 5.82 2.62 -11.34
CA VAL A 76 5.34 1.24 -11.21
C VAL A 76 5.08 0.69 -12.61
N LYS A 77 5.77 -0.39 -12.99
CA LYS A 77 5.59 -1.08 -14.27
C LYS A 77 5.22 -2.53 -14.00
N HIS A 78 4.10 -2.98 -14.58
CA HIS A 78 3.77 -4.39 -14.61
C HIS A 78 4.61 -5.07 -15.68
N ILE A 79 5.31 -6.13 -15.29
CA ILE A 79 6.18 -6.93 -16.14
C ILE A 79 5.59 -8.33 -16.22
N LYS A 80 5.00 -8.65 -17.37
CA LYS A 80 4.37 -9.95 -17.62
C LYS A 80 5.41 -11.05 -17.84
N ASP A 81 6.51 -10.69 -18.49
CA ASP A 81 7.60 -11.60 -18.83
C ASP A 81 8.92 -10.86 -19.04
N TYR A 82 9.98 -11.64 -19.27
CA TYR A 82 11.33 -11.14 -19.50
C TYR A 82 11.44 -10.16 -20.69
N SER A 83 10.63 -10.32 -21.73
CA SER A 83 10.69 -9.43 -22.89
C SER A 83 10.23 -8.01 -22.54
N GLU A 84 9.27 -7.88 -21.62
CA GLU A 84 8.84 -6.59 -21.08
C GLU A 84 9.90 -5.99 -20.16
N LEU A 85 10.60 -6.81 -19.36
CA LEU A 85 11.74 -6.34 -18.56
C LEU A 85 12.84 -5.72 -19.44
N VAL A 86 13.23 -6.41 -20.50
CA VAL A 86 14.27 -5.93 -21.44
C VAL A 86 13.88 -4.59 -22.05
N LYS A 87 12.60 -4.38 -22.40
CA LYS A 87 12.11 -3.11 -22.96
C LYS A 87 12.25 -1.93 -21.99
N VAL A 88 12.15 -2.18 -20.68
CA VAL A 88 12.24 -1.13 -19.65
C VAL A 88 13.59 -1.06 -18.96
N GLN A 89 14.50 -2.00 -19.22
CA GLN A 89 15.83 -2.06 -18.59
C GLN A 89 16.63 -0.76 -18.80
N GLY A 90 16.51 -0.13 -19.96
CA GLY A 90 17.14 1.17 -20.23
C GLY A 90 16.65 2.31 -19.34
N ASN A 91 15.49 2.17 -18.68
CA ASN A 91 14.93 3.18 -17.78
C ASN A 91 15.42 3.05 -16.34
N VAL A 92 16.11 1.95 -15.99
CA VAL A 92 16.58 1.66 -14.63
C VAL A 92 18.11 1.68 -14.51
N GLN A 93 18.76 2.46 -15.39
CA GLN A 93 20.23 2.60 -15.42
C GLN A 93 20.78 3.41 -14.25
N THR A 94 19.93 4.18 -13.56
CA THR A 94 20.28 4.99 -12.39
C THR A 94 19.20 4.86 -11.34
N GLY A 95 19.55 4.86 -10.06
CA GLY A 95 18.60 4.77 -8.96
C GLY A 95 18.39 3.34 -8.46
N ALA A 96 17.35 3.15 -7.67
CA ALA A 96 17.08 1.90 -6.97
C ALA A 96 15.63 1.44 -7.18
N TYR A 97 15.46 0.17 -7.53
CA TYR A 97 14.18 -0.41 -7.88
C TYR A 97 14.04 -1.81 -7.29
N ILE A 98 12.82 -2.22 -7.00
CA ILE A 98 12.50 -3.59 -6.56
C ILE A 98 11.72 -4.35 -7.64
N LEU A 99 11.93 -5.66 -7.68
CA LEU A 99 11.11 -6.61 -8.44
C LEU A 99 10.22 -7.37 -7.46
N GLN A 100 8.92 -7.09 -7.49
CA GLN A 100 7.95 -7.56 -6.51
C GLN A 100 6.84 -8.37 -7.16
N ARG A 101 6.53 -9.55 -6.63
CA ARG A 101 5.44 -10.41 -7.09
C ARG A 101 4.10 -9.67 -7.10
N LYS A 102 3.27 -9.97 -8.10
CA LYS A 102 1.90 -9.48 -8.15
C LYS A 102 1.07 -10.10 -7.02
N VAL A 103 0.27 -9.27 -6.36
CA VAL A 103 -0.75 -9.73 -5.40
C VAL A 103 -2.04 -10.06 -6.14
N LEU A 104 -2.66 -11.18 -5.77
CA LEU A 104 -4.01 -11.55 -6.20
C LEU A 104 -4.97 -11.29 -5.03
N GLN A 105 -5.92 -10.38 -5.22
CA GLN A 105 -6.97 -10.12 -4.23
C GLN A 105 -8.06 -11.20 -4.28
N SER A 106 -8.82 -11.31 -3.19
CA SER A 106 -9.90 -12.28 -3.06
C SER A 106 -11.01 -12.07 -4.10
N ASN A 107 -11.77 -13.12 -4.38
CA ASN A 107 -12.91 -13.06 -5.30
C ASN A 107 -13.96 -12.03 -4.87
N GLU A 108 -14.21 -11.87 -3.57
CA GLU A 108 -15.13 -10.86 -3.04
C GLU A 108 -14.63 -9.45 -3.34
N MET A 109 -13.33 -9.19 -3.21
CA MET A 109 -12.76 -7.89 -3.58
C MET A 109 -12.82 -7.66 -5.09
N ASN A 110 -12.66 -8.70 -5.91
CA ASN A 110 -12.78 -8.61 -7.37
C ASN A 110 -14.20 -8.22 -7.83
N VAL A 111 -15.25 -8.42 -7.02
CA VAL A 111 -16.61 -7.94 -7.32
C VAL A 111 -16.62 -6.42 -7.49
N LEU A 112 -15.89 -5.69 -6.64
CA LEU A 112 -15.82 -4.22 -6.73
C LEU A 112 -15.07 -3.76 -7.98
N ASN A 113 -13.84 -4.25 -8.15
CA ASN A 113 -13.06 -4.01 -9.37
C ASN A 113 -12.01 -5.11 -9.54
N PRO A 114 -12.09 -5.95 -10.58
CA PRO A 114 -11.11 -6.99 -10.84
C PRO A 114 -9.85 -6.50 -11.59
N ASN A 115 -9.88 -5.28 -12.12
CA ASN A 115 -8.81 -4.74 -12.98
C ASN A 115 -7.70 -4.02 -12.21
N ALA A 116 -7.96 -3.67 -10.95
CA ALA A 116 -7.01 -3.05 -10.04
C ALA A 116 -7.05 -3.77 -8.69
N ILE A 117 -5.92 -3.73 -7.97
CA ILE A 117 -5.91 -4.12 -6.56
C ILE A 117 -6.76 -3.10 -5.79
N ASN A 118 -7.65 -3.56 -4.93
CA ASN A 118 -8.45 -2.73 -4.04
C ASN A 118 -7.89 -2.83 -2.63
N THR A 119 -7.51 -1.70 -2.04
CA THR A 119 -6.80 -1.66 -0.75
C THR A 119 -7.58 -0.91 0.30
N LEU A 120 -7.55 -1.44 1.51
CA LEU A 120 -7.93 -0.73 2.72
C LEU A 120 -6.83 0.25 3.07
N ARG A 121 -7.17 1.54 3.20
CA ARG A 121 -6.34 2.54 3.86
C ARG A 121 -6.75 2.57 5.33
N ILE A 122 -5.99 1.90 6.18
CA ILE A 122 -6.22 1.86 7.64
C ILE A 122 -5.18 2.77 8.31
N VAL A 123 -5.64 3.82 8.97
CA VAL A 123 -4.76 4.71 9.72
C VAL A 123 -4.72 4.24 11.17
N THR A 124 -3.55 3.86 11.65
CA THR A 124 -3.32 3.52 13.06
C THR A 124 -2.51 4.60 13.76
N VAL A 125 -2.74 4.78 15.06
CA VAL A 125 -1.98 5.64 15.96
C VAL A 125 -1.36 4.77 17.05
N ASN A 126 -0.10 5.04 17.40
CA ASN A 126 0.59 4.46 18.53
C ASN A 126 0.76 5.53 19.61
N LYS A 127 -0.12 5.51 20.61
CA LYS A 127 -0.03 6.40 21.78
C LYS A 127 0.60 5.63 22.94
N ASN A 128 1.87 5.91 23.22
CA ASN A 128 2.61 5.33 24.35
C ASN A 128 2.59 3.78 24.38
N GLY A 129 2.75 3.15 23.21
CA GLY A 129 2.73 1.70 23.04
C GLY A 129 1.33 1.10 22.81
N GLN A 130 0.27 1.90 22.94
CA GLN A 130 -1.09 1.49 22.62
C GLN A 130 -1.42 1.85 21.17
N CYS A 131 -1.44 0.82 20.31
CA CYS A 131 -1.86 0.96 18.92
C CYS A 131 -3.39 0.83 18.77
N TYR A 132 -4.02 1.77 18.07
CA TYR A 132 -5.44 1.72 17.74
C TYR A 132 -5.72 2.30 16.35
N VAL A 133 -6.84 1.92 15.75
CA VAL A 133 -7.30 2.46 14.46
C VAL A 133 -7.92 3.83 14.67
N LEU A 134 -7.42 4.85 13.98
CA LEU A 134 -7.97 6.20 13.95
C LEU A 134 -9.11 6.33 12.93
N SER A 135 -8.89 5.79 11.73
CA SER A 135 -9.84 5.83 10.62
C SER A 135 -9.52 4.75 9.58
N SER A 136 -10.53 4.34 8.81
CA SER A 136 -10.38 3.35 7.76
C SER A 136 -11.29 3.66 6.58
N LEU A 137 -10.79 3.44 5.37
CA LEU A 137 -11.54 3.54 4.14
C LEU A 137 -11.08 2.47 3.15
N LEU A 138 -11.90 2.21 2.14
CA LEU A 138 -11.55 1.38 1.01
C LEU A 138 -11.21 2.26 -0.18
N ARG A 139 -10.09 1.99 -0.85
CA ARG A 139 -9.77 2.55 -2.16
C ARG A 139 -10.06 1.50 -3.22
N VAL A 140 -10.68 1.95 -4.31
CA VAL A 140 -11.07 1.12 -5.44
C VAL A 140 -10.62 1.81 -6.71
N GLY A 141 -9.92 1.10 -7.59
CA GLY A 141 -9.49 1.67 -8.86
C GLY A 141 -10.66 1.92 -9.79
N THR A 142 -10.49 2.79 -10.79
CA THR A 142 -11.44 3.03 -11.86
C THR A 142 -10.77 2.83 -13.22
N SER A 143 -11.53 2.95 -14.31
CA SER A 143 -10.91 3.01 -15.65
C SER A 143 -9.85 4.10 -15.79
N GLU A 144 -9.98 5.21 -15.06
CA GLU A 144 -9.00 6.30 -15.10
C GLU A 144 -7.69 5.92 -14.41
N SER A 145 -7.76 5.24 -13.27
CA SER A 145 -6.57 4.81 -12.51
C SER A 145 -5.93 3.53 -13.04
N GLY A 146 -6.56 2.86 -14.01
CA GLY A 146 -6.01 1.67 -14.66
C GLY A 146 -5.92 0.48 -13.70
N ASN A 147 -4.69 0.03 -13.41
CA ASN A 147 -4.44 -1.15 -12.57
C ASN A 147 -4.09 -0.84 -11.11
N VAL A 148 -4.20 0.43 -10.69
CA VAL A 148 -4.01 0.87 -9.31
C VAL A 148 -5.29 1.50 -8.76
N ASP A 149 -5.45 1.55 -7.45
CA ASP A 149 -6.57 2.20 -6.75
C ASP A 149 -6.22 3.57 -6.16
N ASN A 150 -5.03 4.08 -6.45
CA ASN A 150 -4.54 5.32 -5.87
C ASN A 150 -5.49 6.50 -6.17
N TRP A 151 -5.85 7.24 -5.12
CA TRP A 151 -6.78 8.38 -5.19
C TRP A 151 -6.28 9.49 -6.11
N ALA A 152 -4.96 9.72 -6.12
CA ALA A 152 -4.31 10.70 -6.99
C ALA A 152 -4.22 10.27 -8.46
N ALA A 153 -4.54 9.02 -8.78
CA ALA A 153 -4.59 8.50 -10.15
C ALA A 153 -6.03 8.38 -10.67
N GLY A 154 -7.04 8.88 -9.96
CA GLY A 154 -8.46 8.74 -10.33
C GLY A 154 -9.18 7.55 -9.69
N GLY A 155 -8.57 6.90 -8.69
CA GLY A 155 -9.26 5.93 -7.84
C GLY A 155 -10.34 6.59 -6.99
N ILE A 156 -11.33 5.81 -6.53
CA ILE A 156 -12.39 6.27 -5.64
C ILE A 156 -12.17 5.75 -4.23
N ALA A 157 -12.33 6.62 -3.22
CA ALA A 157 -12.20 6.26 -1.81
C ALA A 157 -13.58 6.25 -1.14
N ILE A 158 -13.90 5.18 -0.40
CA ILE A 158 -15.18 4.98 0.26
C ILE A 158 -14.96 4.72 1.75
N GLY A 159 -15.61 5.50 2.61
CA GLY A 159 -15.53 5.27 4.05
C GLY A 159 -16.13 3.92 4.44
N ILE A 160 -15.65 3.33 5.53
CA ILE A 160 -16.14 2.04 6.05
C ILE A 160 -16.84 2.28 7.39
N GLN A 161 -17.93 1.56 7.64
CA GLN A 161 -18.61 1.51 8.94
C GLN A 161 -17.95 0.46 9.84
N ASP A 162 -18.13 0.57 11.17
CA ASP A 162 -17.52 -0.37 12.14
C ASP A 162 -17.87 -1.85 11.89
N ASN A 163 -19.00 -2.14 11.25
CA ASN A 163 -19.42 -3.49 10.89
C ASN A 163 -18.80 -4.04 9.57
N GLY A 164 -17.97 -3.23 8.90
CA GLY A 164 -17.30 -3.53 7.64
C GLY A 164 -18.08 -3.17 6.36
N HIS A 165 -19.29 -2.62 6.46
CA HIS A 165 -20.02 -2.14 5.28
C HIS A 165 -19.48 -0.81 4.78
N LEU A 166 -19.47 -0.62 3.47
CA LEU A 166 -19.10 0.67 2.90
C LEU A 166 -20.20 1.71 3.16
N LYS A 167 -19.78 2.96 3.37
CA LYS A 167 -20.68 4.11 3.43
C LYS A 167 -21.28 4.37 2.06
N LYS A 168 -22.36 5.16 2.05
CA LYS A 168 -23.17 5.41 0.84
C LYS A 168 -22.39 6.02 -0.32
N TYR A 169 -21.43 6.89 -0.03
CA TYR A 169 -20.73 7.66 -1.04
C TYR A 169 -19.23 7.36 -1.03
N GLY A 170 -18.69 7.11 -2.21
CA GLY A 170 -17.27 7.21 -2.51
C GLY A 170 -16.94 8.59 -3.06
N PHE A 171 -15.71 9.04 -2.85
CA PHE A 171 -15.25 10.38 -3.22
C PHE A 171 -13.98 10.30 -4.06
N TYR A 172 -13.91 11.14 -5.09
CA TYR A 172 -12.72 11.33 -5.91
C TYR A 172 -11.84 12.45 -5.38
N LYS A 173 -10.57 12.44 -5.76
CA LYS A 173 -9.68 13.58 -5.51
C LYS A 173 -10.15 14.74 -6.39
N PRO A 174 -10.16 15.98 -5.88
CA PRO A 174 -10.52 17.14 -6.70
C PRO A 174 -9.75 17.14 -8.02
N GLY A 175 -10.47 17.26 -9.14
CA GLY A 175 -9.93 17.14 -10.49
C GLY A 175 -10.33 15.87 -11.23
N HIS A 176 -10.65 14.77 -10.52
CA HIS A 176 -11.07 13.50 -11.13
C HIS A 176 -12.59 13.29 -11.11
N GLY A 177 -13.28 13.88 -10.13
CA GLY A 177 -14.73 13.74 -10.00
C GLY A 177 -15.27 14.34 -8.71
N LEU A 178 -16.55 14.07 -8.44
CA LEU A 178 -17.21 14.48 -7.19
C LEU A 178 -17.37 13.28 -6.25
N LYS A 179 -18.59 12.77 -6.12
CA LYS A 179 -18.94 11.61 -5.31
C LYS A 179 -19.88 10.69 -6.06
N GLU A 180 -19.78 9.40 -5.80
CA GLU A 180 -20.63 8.36 -6.41
C GLU A 180 -21.21 7.44 -5.35
N SER A 181 -22.33 6.79 -5.66
CA SER A 181 -22.92 5.75 -4.77
C SER A 181 -22.82 4.33 -5.32
N VAL A 182 -22.32 4.22 -6.55
CA VAL A 182 -22.04 2.97 -7.24
C VAL A 182 -20.64 3.07 -7.85
N HIS A 183 -19.95 1.94 -7.99
CA HIS A 183 -18.68 1.91 -8.71
C HIS A 183 -18.94 2.21 -10.21
N PRO A 184 -18.24 3.20 -10.82
CA PRO A 184 -18.56 3.67 -12.17
C PRO A 184 -18.39 2.60 -13.25
N ASN A 185 -17.56 1.58 -13.02
CA ASN A 185 -17.26 0.57 -14.02
C ASN A 185 -18.00 -0.76 -13.83
N THR A 186 -18.24 -1.16 -12.57
CA THR A 186 -18.87 -2.47 -12.25
C THR A 186 -20.32 -2.32 -11.83
N GLY A 187 -20.79 -1.10 -11.53
CA GLY A 187 -22.16 -0.84 -11.07
C GLY A 187 -22.43 -1.31 -9.64
N VAL A 188 -21.42 -1.82 -8.91
CA VAL A 188 -21.60 -2.27 -7.52
C VAL A 188 -22.00 -1.09 -6.66
N LYS A 189 -23.14 -1.21 -6.00
CA LYS A 189 -23.63 -0.22 -5.04
C LYS A 189 -22.88 -0.36 -3.73
N PHE A 190 -22.24 0.72 -3.27
CA PHE A 190 -21.33 0.66 -2.13
C PHE A 190 -22.02 0.18 -0.86
N THR A 191 -23.23 0.64 -0.57
CA THR A 191 -23.99 0.21 0.63
C THR A 191 -24.28 -1.28 0.69
N ASP A 192 -24.20 -1.97 -0.45
CA ASP A 192 -24.54 -3.39 -0.56
C ASP A 192 -23.27 -4.25 -0.46
N PHE A 193 -22.10 -3.63 -0.33
CA PHE A 193 -20.81 -4.30 -0.19
C PHE A 193 -20.29 -4.25 1.25
N ARG A 194 -19.87 -5.42 1.75
CA ARG A 194 -19.19 -5.58 3.03
C ARG A 194 -17.77 -6.05 2.76
N VAL A 195 -16.78 -5.33 3.28
CA VAL A 195 -15.36 -5.67 3.11
C VAL A 195 -15.08 -7.00 3.83
N PRO A 196 -14.55 -8.02 3.11
CA PRO A 196 -14.13 -9.28 3.72
C PRO A 196 -12.95 -9.06 4.67
N GLN A 197 -12.93 -9.78 5.78
CA GLN A 197 -11.82 -9.78 6.75
C GLN A 197 -11.42 -8.38 7.28
N PHE A 198 -12.36 -7.44 7.29
CA PHE A 198 -12.08 -6.05 7.68
C PHE A 198 -11.59 -5.93 9.12
N LYS A 199 -12.19 -6.70 10.04
CA LYS A 199 -11.80 -6.70 11.45
C LYS A 199 -10.37 -7.22 11.62
N GLU A 200 -10.07 -8.32 10.95
CA GLU A 200 -8.76 -8.96 10.92
C GLU A 200 -7.72 -8.00 10.34
N ALA A 201 -8.03 -7.28 9.26
CA ALA A 201 -7.17 -6.25 8.67
C ALA A 201 -6.85 -5.13 9.68
N CYS A 202 -7.85 -4.63 10.40
CA CYS A 202 -7.67 -3.64 11.46
C CYS A 202 -6.78 -4.16 12.62
N GLU A 203 -7.00 -5.41 13.05
CA GLU A 203 -6.23 -6.05 14.12
C GLU A 203 -4.76 -6.25 13.74
N ILE A 204 -4.49 -6.74 12.52
CA ILE A 204 -3.11 -6.90 12.06
C ILE A 204 -2.41 -5.56 11.84
N ALA A 205 -3.12 -4.50 11.41
CA ALA A 205 -2.56 -3.16 11.26
C ALA A 205 -2.07 -2.62 12.61
N CYS A 206 -2.89 -2.74 13.66
CA CYS A 206 -2.48 -2.36 15.01
C CYS A 206 -1.32 -3.22 15.53
N LYS A 207 -1.30 -4.53 15.21
CA LYS A 207 -0.20 -5.43 15.57
C LYS A 207 1.11 -5.04 14.87
N ALA A 208 1.05 -4.72 13.58
CA ALA A 208 2.20 -4.26 12.79
C ALA A 208 2.72 -2.92 13.30
N HIS A 209 1.84 -1.98 13.64
CA HIS A 209 2.28 -0.67 14.17
C HIS A 209 3.14 -0.79 15.44
N LYS A 210 2.98 -1.85 16.25
CA LYS A 210 3.81 -2.05 17.45
C LYS A 210 5.31 -2.19 17.15
N ILE A 211 5.70 -2.69 15.98
CA ILE A 211 7.12 -2.78 15.61
C ILE A 211 7.68 -1.45 15.08
N PHE A 212 6.82 -0.51 14.69
CA PHE A 212 7.17 0.86 14.33
C PHE A 212 6.96 1.82 15.53
N PHE A 213 7.57 1.49 16.66
CA PHE A 213 7.39 2.17 17.94
C PHE A 213 7.78 3.66 17.95
N ASN A 214 8.65 4.11 17.04
CA ASN A 214 9.03 5.52 16.89
C ASN A 214 8.18 6.29 15.85
N VAL A 215 7.13 5.68 15.30
CA VAL A 215 6.23 6.34 14.34
C VAL A 215 4.85 6.54 14.97
N ARG A 216 4.41 7.80 15.13
CA ARG A 216 3.17 8.11 15.85
C ARG A 216 1.92 7.61 15.12
N ALA A 217 1.87 7.75 13.81
CA ALA A 217 0.73 7.35 12.98
C ALA A 217 1.18 6.78 11.64
N ILE A 218 0.47 5.75 11.16
CA ILE A 218 0.77 5.09 9.88
C ILE A 218 -0.53 4.85 9.13
N GLY A 219 -0.56 5.23 7.86
CA GLY A 219 -1.59 4.80 6.91
C GLY A 219 -1.16 3.54 6.19
N TRP A 220 -1.71 2.40 6.59
CA TRP A 220 -1.48 1.11 5.97
C TRP A 220 -2.35 0.95 4.74
N ASP A 221 -1.76 0.51 3.64
CA ASP A 221 -2.51 -0.02 2.51
C ASP A 221 -2.48 -1.53 2.58
N ILE A 222 -3.65 -2.13 2.73
CA ILE A 222 -3.83 -3.56 2.95
C ILE A 222 -4.75 -4.11 1.87
N ALA A 223 -4.29 -5.08 1.10
CA ALA A 223 -5.17 -5.84 0.20
C ALA A 223 -5.73 -7.06 0.95
N ILE A 224 -6.90 -7.52 0.56
CA ILE A 224 -7.47 -8.78 1.06
C ILE A 224 -7.27 -9.85 -0.01
N THR A 225 -6.60 -10.94 0.36
CA THR A 225 -6.35 -12.12 -0.49
C THR A 225 -7.15 -13.31 0.03
N GLU A 226 -7.18 -14.41 -0.73
CA GLU A 226 -7.79 -15.67 -0.27
C GLU A 226 -7.12 -16.21 1.01
N ASP A 227 -5.82 -15.94 1.20
CA ASP A 227 -5.05 -16.35 2.38
C ASP A 227 -5.14 -15.31 3.53
N GLY A 228 -5.88 -14.22 3.32
CA GLY A 228 -6.09 -13.15 4.28
C GLY A 228 -5.44 -11.81 3.93
N PRO A 229 -5.43 -10.85 4.87
CA PRO A 229 -4.96 -9.50 4.60
C PRO A 229 -3.43 -9.44 4.45
N ILE A 230 -2.96 -8.71 3.44
CA ILE A 230 -1.54 -8.53 3.11
C ILE A 230 -1.19 -7.03 3.04
N PHE A 231 -0.06 -6.64 3.63
CA PHE A 231 0.40 -5.25 3.60
C PHE A 231 1.04 -4.91 2.26
N ILE A 232 0.49 -3.93 1.54
CA ILE A 232 1.04 -3.43 0.28
C ILE A 232 2.09 -2.36 0.54
N GLU A 233 1.79 -1.42 1.43
CA GLU A 233 2.67 -0.32 1.84
C GLU A 233 2.25 0.24 3.21
N GLY A 234 3.15 0.96 3.87
CA GLY A 234 2.85 1.78 5.03
C GLY A 234 3.29 3.22 4.77
N ASN A 235 2.43 4.18 5.10
CA ASN A 235 2.64 5.59 4.76
C ASN A 235 2.72 6.44 6.04
N ASP A 236 3.85 7.12 6.27
CA ASP A 236 3.97 8.10 7.36
C ASP A 236 3.21 9.40 7.05
N ASN A 237 3.11 9.76 5.77
CA ASN A 237 2.23 10.83 5.28
C ASN A 237 0.99 10.24 4.59
N PHE A 238 -0.02 9.88 5.38
CA PHE A 238 -1.19 9.14 4.91
C PHE A 238 -2.34 9.99 4.31
N GLU A 239 -2.10 11.29 4.08
CA GLU A 239 -3.05 12.29 3.56
C GLU A 239 -4.39 12.36 4.33
N ILE A 240 -4.39 12.80 5.60
CA ILE A 240 -5.59 12.84 6.48
C ILE A 240 -6.85 13.51 5.88
N SER A 241 -6.70 14.35 4.87
CA SER A 241 -7.83 14.95 4.13
C SER A 241 -8.74 13.91 3.50
N LEU A 242 -8.18 12.81 2.99
CA LEU A 242 -8.93 11.72 2.36
C LEU A 242 -9.87 11.03 3.37
N GLN A 243 -9.35 10.76 4.56
CA GLN A 243 -10.06 10.14 5.67
C GLN A 243 -11.14 11.09 6.19
N GLN A 244 -10.84 12.39 6.29
CA GLN A 244 -11.84 13.38 6.68
C GLN A 244 -12.99 13.50 5.68
N ALA A 245 -12.71 13.37 4.38
CA ALA A 245 -13.73 13.41 3.34
C ALA A 245 -14.61 12.16 3.33
N CYS A 246 -14.02 10.98 3.54
CA CYS A 246 -14.71 9.70 3.35
C CYS A 246 -15.30 9.12 4.65
N ASP A 247 -14.64 9.35 5.79
CA ASP A 247 -15.04 8.80 7.08
C ASP A 247 -15.84 9.83 7.90
N ARG A 248 -15.15 10.76 8.56
CA ARG A 248 -15.73 11.82 9.42
C ARG A 248 -14.66 12.89 9.70
N PRO A 249 -15.01 14.10 10.20
CA PRO A 249 -14.01 15.04 10.69
C PRO A 249 -13.13 14.39 11.78
N LEU A 250 -11.80 14.48 11.65
CA LEU A 250 -10.84 13.79 12.54
C LEU A 250 -10.03 14.75 13.43
N LYS A 251 -10.30 16.06 13.37
CA LYS A 251 -9.51 17.05 14.11
C LYS A 251 -9.45 16.76 15.61
N LYS A 252 -10.57 16.37 16.23
CA LYS A 252 -10.64 16.12 17.67
C LYS A 252 -9.78 14.92 18.05
N GLU A 253 -10.01 13.78 17.39
CA GLU A 253 -9.27 12.54 17.62
C GLU A 253 -7.80 12.70 17.28
N TRP A 254 -7.45 13.51 16.28
CA TRP A 254 -6.05 13.80 15.94
C TRP A 254 -5.35 14.60 17.04
N LEU A 255 -6.00 15.61 17.63
CA LEU A 255 -5.45 16.35 18.76
C LEU A 255 -5.19 15.42 19.96
N GLU A 256 -6.18 14.61 20.33
CA GLU A 256 -6.03 13.59 21.38
C GLU A 256 -4.92 12.58 21.05
N ALA A 257 -4.76 12.26 19.77
CA ALA A 257 -3.74 11.35 19.26
C ALA A 257 -2.34 11.96 19.26
N ILE A 258 -2.13 13.27 19.29
CA ILE A 258 -0.79 13.89 19.32
C ILE A 258 -0.43 14.51 20.66
N ASP A 259 -1.42 14.72 21.54
CA ASP A 259 -1.19 15.14 22.92
C ASP A 259 -0.48 14.02 23.70
N ASP A 260 0.62 14.38 24.36
CA ASP A 260 1.40 13.51 25.26
C ASP A 260 0.73 13.30 26.62
#